data_AF-A0A562S5E2-F1
#
_entry.id   AF-A0A562S5E2-F1
#
_cell.length_a   1.000
_cell.length_b   1.000
_cell.length_c   1.000
_cell.angle_alpha   90.00
_cell.angle_beta   90.00
_cell.angle_gamma   90.00
#
_symmetry.space_group_name_H-M   'P 1'
#
loop_
_entity.id
_entity.type
_entity.pdbx_description
1 polymer ?
#
loop_
_entity_poly.entity_id
_entity_poly.type
_entity_poly.pdbx_seq_one_letter_code
_entity_poly.pdbx_strand_id
1 'polypeptide(L)'
;MQRDDDGETAETTEWERSLEYWRTMSAQEFGPVEIEEVETCVCSISSTMKDWREAVRGDAAAAIRLVLPQKPPERITLKVDLAMTVLLCRALDNAAAALVLSHKLRSMPLDRSLRNRLVTSWRLRFLRIRFATGTPTARRA
;
A
#
# COMPACT_ATOMS: atom_id res chain seq x y z
N MET A 1 -20.77 42.89 12.32
CA MET A 1 -20.06 41.83 13.08
C MET A 1 -20.96 40.61 13.10
N GLN A 2 -20.79 39.71 12.13
CA GLN A 2 -21.28 38.32 12.12
C GLN A 2 -20.62 37.70 10.86
N ARG A 3 -19.36 37.26 11.01
CA ARG A 3 -18.94 35.85 10.93
C ARG A 3 -19.41 35.16 9.66
N ASP A 4 -18.66 35.41 8.60
CA ASP A 4 -17.91 34.40 7.84
C ASP A 4 -18.58 33.02 7.80
N ASP A 5 -19.39 32.88 6.75
CA ASP A 5 -19.83 31.62 6.16
C ASP A 5 -18.61 31.00 5.45
N ASP A 6 -17.70 30.44 6.24
CA ASP A 6 -16.58 29.67 5.70
C ASP A 6 -17.10 28.29 5.31
N GLY A 7 -17.30 28.12 4.01
CA GLY A 7 -17.52 26.83 3.39
C GLY A 7 -16.38 25.88 3.73
N GLU A 8 -16.62 25.04 4.73
CA GLU A 8 -15.81 23.88 5.07
C GLU A 8 -16.01 22.79 4.00
N THR A 9 -15.56 23.08 2.78
CA THR A 9 -15.33 22.05 1.78
C THR A 9 -14.12 21.27 2.24
N ALA A 10 -14.39 20.12 2.84
CA ALA A 10 -13.44 19.13 3.30
C ALA A 10 -12.20 19.04 2.38
N GLU A 11 -11.11 19.68 2.80
CA GLU A 11 -9.78 19.24 2.40
C GLU A 11 -9.65 17.82 2.95
N THR A 12 -10.03 16.83 2.15
CA THR A 12 -9.62 15.45 2.39
C THR A 12 -8.11 15.49 2.43
N THR A 13 -7.58 15.45 3.64
CA THR A 13 -6.18 15.69 3.91
C THR A 13 -5.33 14.75 3.06
N GLU A 14 -4.19 15.21 2.54
CA GLU A 14 -3.37 14.45 1.58
C GLU A 14 -3.08 13.02 2.07
N TRP A 15 -2.91 12.84 3.38
CA TRP A 15 -2.72 11.53 4.00
C TRP A 15 -3.92 10.57 3.89
N GLU A 16 -5.16 11.09 3.92
CA GLU A 16 -6.39 10.30 3.72
C GLU A 16 -6.49 9.77 2.30
N ARG A 17 -6.05 10.54 1.30
CA ARG A 17 -6.01 10.08 -0.10
C ARG A 17 -5.01 8.95 -0.28
N SER A 18 -3.83 9.04 0.34
CA SER A 18 -2.82 7.97 0.29
C SER A 18 -3.32 6.65 0.89
N LEU A 19 -4.28 6.70 1.83
CA LEU A 19 -4.92 5.50 2.37
C LEU A 19 -5.76 4.75 1.34
N GLU A 20 -6.17 5.39 0.25
CA GLU A 20 -6.98 4.78 -0.80
C GLU A 20 -6.14 4.20 -1.94
N TYR A 21 -4.86 4.55 -2.05
CA TYR A 21 -4.04 4.21 -3.22
C TYR A 21 -3.95 2.70 -3.47
N TRP A 22 -3.95 1.88 -2.41
CA TRP A 22 -3.91 0.43 -2.55
C TRP A 22 -5.16 -0.14 -3.26
N ARG A 23 -6.30 0.57 -3.19
CA ARG A 23 -7.59 0.17 -3.79
C ARG A 23 -7.95 0.94 -5.06
N THR A 24 -7.21 1.99 -5.42
CA THR A 24 -7.48 2.81 -6.61
C THR A 24 -6.39 2.71 -7.68
N MET A 25 -5.11 2.60 -7.29
CA MET A 25 -3.96 2.71 -8.19
C MET A 25 -3.29 1.37 -8.50
N SER A 26 -2.98 1.16 -9.78
CA SER A 26 -2.15 0.06 -10.26
C SER A 26 -0.67 0.31 -9.97
N ALA A 27 0.12 -0.76 -9.92
CA ALA A 27 1.55 -0.67 -9.61
C ALA A 27 2.38 0.17 -10.61
N GLN A 28 1.86 0.44 -11.81
CA GLN A 28 2.52 1.27 -12.83
C GLN A 28 2.23 2.76 -12.67
N GLU A 29 1.18 3.12 -11.94
CA GLU A 29 0.76 4.51 -11.72
C GLU A 29 1.55 5.19 -10.60
N PHE A 30 2.33 4.44 -9.81
CA PHE A 30 3.18 5.01 -8.77
C PHE A 30 4.45 5.64 -9.35
N GLY A 31 4.48 6.97 -9.38
CA GLY A 31 5.65 7.80 -9.62
C GLY A 31 6.32 8.23 -8.31
N PRO A 32 7.35 9.10 -8.39
CA PRO A 32 8.07 9.56 -7.21
C PRO A 32 7.18 10.28 -6.18
N VAL A 33 6.19 11.04 -6.65
CA VAL A 33 5.26 11.81 -5.80
C VAL A 33 4.37 10.88 -5.00
N GLU A 34 3.72 9.92 -5.64
CA GLU A 34 2.79 9.01 -4.95
C GLU A 34 3.52 8.07 -3.99
N ILE A 35 4.79 7.75 -4.29
CA ILE A 35 5.65 7.01 -3.37
C ILE A 35 5.93 7.83 -2.10
N GLU A 36 6.33 9.09 -2.26
CA GLU A 36 6.60 10.00 -1.13
C GLU A 36 5.36 10.25 -0.27
N GLU A 37 4.19 10.41 -0.89
CA GLU A 37 2.91 10.54 -0.18
C GLU A 37 2.61 9.30 0.67
N VAL A 38 2.76 8.09 0.10
CA VAL A 38 2.54 6.84 0.85
C VAL A 38 3.56 6.67 1.96
N GLU A 39 4.83 7.01 1.73
CA GLU A 39 5.89 6.94 2.75
C GLU A 39 5.63 7.91 3.89
N THR A 40 5.22 9.14 3.58
CA THR A 40 4.85 10.17 4.56
C THR A 40 3.64 9.74 5.38
N CYS A 41 2.59 9.22 4.71
CA CYS A 41 1.42 8.65 5.34
C CYS A 41 1.80 7.53 6.30
N VAL A 42 2.61 6.56 5.87
CA VAL A 42 3.08 5.46 6.75
C VAL A 42 3.90 5.97 7.93
N CYS A 43 4.79 6.95 7.73
CA CYS A 43 5.60 7.53 8.81
C CYS A 43 4.76 8.24 9.88
N SER A 44 3.58 8.76 9.52
CA SER A 44 2.65 9.38 10.47
C SER A 44 1.92 8.36 11.37
N ILE A 45 1.90 7.08 10.99
CA ILE A 45 1.24 6.02 11.76
C ILE A 45 2.06 5.71 13.02
N SER A 46 1.50 5.99 14.19
CA SER A 46 2.07 5.61 15.47
C SER A 46 1.35 4.41 16.08
N SER A 47 2.09 3.52 16.75
CA SER A 47 1.51 2.37 17.44
C SER A 47 2.38 1.86 18.59
N THR A 48 1.73 1.37 19.64
CA THR A 48 2.38 0.66 20.75
C THR A 48 2.59 -0.84 20.47
N MET A 49 1.98 -1.36 19.40
CA MET A 49 2.15 -2.77 19.00
C MET A 49 3.45 -2.97 18.22
N LYS A 50 4.18 -4.05 18.54
CA LYS A 50 5.49 -4.35 17.95
C LYS A 50 5.45 -4.49 16.43
N ASP A 51 4.58 -5.34 15.88
CA ASP A 51 4.50 -5.57 14.44
C ASP A 51 4.16 -4.28 13.66
N TRP A 52 3.33 -3.41 14.23
CA TRP A 52 3.02 -2.11 13.62
C TRP A 52 4.25 -1.20 13.58
N ARG A 53 5.01 -1.10 14.67
CA ARG A 53 6.24 -0.29 14.68
C ARG A 53 7.29 -0.81 13.71
N GLU A 54 7.47 -2.13 13.65
CA GLU A 54 8.44 -2.75 12.73
C GLU A 54 8.04 -2.51 11.28
N ALA A 55 6.75 -2.70 10.95
CA ALA A 55 6.23 -2.48 9.60
C ALA A 55 6.37 -1.02 9.16
N VAL A 56 6.03 -0.06 10.03
CA VAL A 56 6.19 1.38 9.77
C VAL A 56 7.67 1.76 9.58
N ARG A 57 8.59 1.10 10.29
CA ARG A 57 10.04 1.30 10.14
C ARG A 57 10.66 0.61 8.91
N GLY A 58 9.85 -0.05 8.08
CA GLY A 58 10.29 -0.64 6.82
C GLY A 58 10.42 -2.16 6.82
N ASP A 59 10.07 -2.87 7.90
CA ASP A 59 10.08 -4.34 7.90
C ASP A 59 8.91 -4.90 7.07
N ALA A 60 9.22 -5.36 5.86
CA ALA A 60 8.25 -5.98 4.96
C ALA A 60 7.64 -7.27 5.53
N ALA A 61 8.38 -8.07 6.29
CA ALA A 61 7.84 -9.28 6.92
C ALA A 61 6.84 -8.91 8.02
N ALA A 62 7.10 -7.85 8.80
CA ALA A 62 6.15 -7.31 9.75
C ALA A 62 4.87 -6.80 9.06
N ALA A 63 4.99 -6.05 7.96
CA ALA A 63 3.84 -5.59 7.18
C ALA A 63 2.99 -6.77 6.66
N ILE A 64 3.63 -7.85 6.19
CA ILE A 64 2.94 -9.08 5.77
C ILE A 64 2.20 -9.72 6.96
N ARG A 65 2.81 -9.79 8.14
CA ARG A 65 2.17 -10.34 9.36
C ARG A 65 0.93 -9.54 9.79
N LEU A 66 0.89 -8.22 9.54
CA LEU A 66 -0.29 -7.40 9.84
C LEU A 66 -1.49 -7.75 8.96
N VAL A 67 -1.25 -8.05 7.68
CA VAL A 67 -2.33 -8.21 6.68
C VAL A 67 -2.72 -9.66 6.48
N LEU A 68 -1.76 -10.57 6.40
CA LEU A 68 -1.99 -11.97 6.00
C LEU A 68 -3.04 -12.70 6.85
N PRO A 69 -3.09 -12.56 8.19
CA PRO A 69 -4.09 -13.22 9.03
C PRO A 69 -5.51 -12.65 8.92
N GLN A 70 -5.68 -11.45 8.33
CA GLN A 70 -6.97 -10.79 8.28
C GLN A 70 -7.94 -11.53 7.37
N LYS A 71 -9.16 -11.78 7.87
CA LYS A 71 -10.26 -12.31 7.05
C LYS A 71 -10.71 -11.27 6.02
N PRO A 72 -11.25 -11.69 4.87
CA PRO A 72 -11.89 -10.78 3.92
C PRO A 72 -12.94 -9.93 4.63
N PRO A 73 -12.85 -8.59 4.57
CA PRO A 73 -13.82 -7.73 5.24
C PRO A 73 -15.09 -7.57 4.40
N GLU A 74 -16.25 -7.43 5.04
CA GLU A 74 -17.51 -7.07 4.37
C GLU A 74 -17.48 -5.63 3.83
N ARG A 75 -16.81 -4.73 4.57
CA ARG A 75 -16.59 -3.32 4.22
C ARG A 75 -15.17 -2.90 4.56
N ILE A 76 -14.61 -1.99 3.77
CA ILE A 76 -13.29 -1.43 4.06
C ILE A 76 -13.41 -0.50 5.27
N THR A 77 -12.52 -0.71 6.25
CA THR A 77 -12.45 0.09 7.47
C THR A 77 -11.10 0.78 7.54
N LEU A 78 -10.97 1.84 8.35
CA LEU A 78 -9.70 2.53 8.56
C LEU A 78 -8.57 1.58 8.96
N LYS A 79 -8.84 0.56 9.79
CA LYS A 79 -7.83 -0.44 10.17
C LYS A 79 -7.33 -1.25 8.97
N VAL A 80 -8.23 -1.59 8.04
CA VAL A 80 -7.87 -2.28 6.80
C VAL A 80 -7.07 -1.35 5.91
N ASP A 81 -7.51 -0.10 5.73
CA ASP A 81 -6.78 0.89 4.94
C ASP A 81 -5.36 1.10 5.48
N LEU A 82 -5.19 1.34 6.79
CA LEU A 82 -3.87 1.49 7.41
C LEU A 82 -2.98 0.26 7.18
N ALA A 83 -3.50 -0.94 7.41
CA ALA A 83 -2.71 -2.16 7.24
C ALA A 83 -2.33 -2.41 5.78
N MET A 84 -3.25 -2.15 4.85
CA MET A 84 -3.02 -2.28 3.42
C MET A 84 -2.07 -1.20 2.88
N THR A 85 -2.11 0.03 3.41
CA THR A 85 -1.19 1.11 3.03
C THR A 85 0.23 0.85 3.52
N VAL A 86 0.40 0.32 4.74
CA VAL A 86 1.72 -0.11 5.21
C VAL A 86 2.28 -1.23 4.32
N LEU A 87 1.45 -2.21 3.95
CA LEU A 87 1.85 -3.26 3.00
C LEU A 87 2.17 -2.71 1.60
N LEU A 88 1.36 -1.76 1.10
CA LEU A 88 1.57 -1.08 -0.16
C LEU A 88 2.93 -0.40 -0.21
N CYS A 89 3.25 0.37 0.83
CA CYS A 89 4.51 1.09 0.94
C CYS A 89 5.71 0.14 0.78
N ARG A 90 5.63 -1.07 1.37
CA ARG A 90 6.66 -2.11 1.21
C ARG A 90 6.55 -2.91 -0.09
N ALA A 91 5.37 -2.96 -0.72
CA ALA A 91 5.20 -3.64 -2.01
C ALA A 91 5.89 -2.92 -3.17
N LEU A 92 6.24 -1.64 -2.98
CA LEU A 92 6.96 -0.85 -3.97
C LEU A 92 8.38 -1.38 -4.20
N ASP A 93 9.07 -1.86 -3.16
CA ASP A 93 10.47 -2.32 -3.22
C ASP A 93 10.66 -3.80 -2.85
N ASN A 94 9.68 -4.44 -2.19
CA ASN A 94 9.77 -5.82 -1.76
C ASN A 94 8.86 -6.77 -2.55
N ALA A 95 9.46 -7.78 -3.19
CA ALA A 95 8.75 -8.77 -4.00
C ALA A 95 7.69 -9.55 -3.18
N ALA A 96 8.02 -10.00 -1.97
CA ALA A 96 7.09 -10.77 -1.15
C ALA A 96 5.88 -9.94 -0.73
N ALA A 97 6.10 -8.67 -0.34
CA ALA A 97 5.02 -7.74 -0.02
C ALA A 97 4.10 -7.50 -1.23
N ALA A 98 4.67 -7.31 -2.43
CA ALA A 98 3.90 -7.15 -3.67
C ALA A 98 3.02 -8.37 -3.99
N LEU A 99 3.54 -9.58 -3.79
CA LEU A 99 2.76 -10.80 -3.97
C LEU A 99 1.61 -10.92 -2.96
N VAL A 100 1.87 -10.59 -1.68
CA VAL A 100 0.85 -10.61 -0.63
C VAL A 100 -0.23 -9.56 -0.90
N LEU A 101 0.15 -8.37 -1.36
CA LEU A 101 -0.79 -7.32 -1.76
C LEU A 101 -1.69 -7.81 -2.90
N SER A 102 -1.11 -8.37 -3.97
CA SER A 102 -1.86 -8.99 -5.07
C SER A 102 -2.81 -10.08 -4.58
N HIS A 103 -2.36 -10.95 -3.67
CA HIS A 103 -3.19 -11.99 -3.09
C HIS A 103 -4.37 -11.42 -2.30
N LYS A 104 -4.12 -10.44 -1.44
CA LYS A 104 -5.14 -9.85 -0.57
C LYS A 104 -6.19 -9.04 -1.31
N LEU A 105 -5.79 -8.34 -2.37
CA LEU A 105 -6.72 -7.63 -3.25
C LEU A 105 -7.82 -8.53 -3.82
N ARG A 106 -7.55 -9.83 -4.06
CA ARG A 106 -8.54 -10.77 -4.61
C ARG A 106 -9.77 -10.97 -3.73
N SER A 107 -9.62 -10.75 -2.43
CA SER A 107 -10.70 -10.92 -1.45
C SER A 107 -11.31 -9.61 -0.96
N MET A 108 -10.90 -8.46 -1.50
CA MET A 108 -11.42 -7.17 -1.05
C MET A 108 -12.75 -6.84 -1.74
N PRO A 109 -13.67 -6.15 -1.03
CA PRO A 109 -14.99 -5.77 -1.54
C PRO A 109 -14.88 -4.58 -2.51
N LEU A 110 -14.17 -4.78 -3.62
CA LEU A 110 -13.97 -3.83 -4.70
C LEU A 110 -14.77 -4.26 -5.94
N ASP A 111 -15.02 -3.32 -6.85
CA ASP A 111 -15.54 -3.66 -8.18
C ASP A 111 -14.67 -4.74 -8.85
N ARG A 112 -15.33 -5.68 -9.56
CA ARG A 112 -14.64 -6.85 -10.13
C ARG A 112 -13.60 -6.46 -11.16
N SER A 113 -13.87 -5.48 -12.01
CA SER A 113 -12.96 -5.03 -13.06
C SER A 113 -11.74 -4.34 -12.46
N LEU A 114 -11.97 -3.42 -11.52
CA LEU A 114 -10.93 -2.72 -10.77
C LEU A 114 -10.05 -3.72 -10.01
N ARG A 115 -10.66 -4.64 -9.26
CA ARG A 115 -9.94 -5.67 -8.51
C ARG A 115 -9.03 -6.50 -9.40
N ASN A 116 -9.52 -6.99 -10.53
CA ASN A 116 -8.71 -7.80 -11.45
C ASN A 116 -7.52 -7.02 -12.03
N ARG A 117 -7.73 -5.74 -12.36
CA ARG A 117 -6.67 -4.84 -12.81
C ARG A 117 -5.58 -4.68 -11.75
N LEU A 118 -5.97 -4.38 -10.50
CA LEU A 118 -5.04 -4.21 -9.38
C LEU A 118 -4.29 -5.51 -9.05
N VAL A 119 -5.00 -6.63 -8.95
CA VAL A 119 -4.38 -7.95 -8.70
C VAL A 119 -3.30 -8.26 -9.74
N THR A 120 -3.60 -7.98 -11.02
CA THR A 120 -2.67 -8.25 -12.13
C THR A 120 -1.46 -7.32 -12.08
N SER A 121 -1.65 -6.02 -11.89
CA SER A 121 -0.54 -5.05 -11.85
C SER A 121 0.44 -5.36 -10.73
N TRP A 122 -0.05 -5.67 -9.51
CA TRP A 122 0.79 -6.05 -8.37
C TRP A 122 1.48 -7.40 -8.55
N ARG A 123 0.85 -8.34 -9.26
CA ARG A 123 1.51 -9.61 -9.64
C ARG A 123 2.65 -9.39 -10.63
N LEU A 124 2.47 -8.51 -11.62
CA LEU A 124 3.52 -8.14 -12.56
C LEU A 124 4.67 -7.40 -11.86
N ARG A 125 4.35 -6.51 -10.90
CA ARG A 125 5.36 -5.84 -10.06
C ARG A 125 6.21 -6.85 -9.29
N PHE A 126 5.58 -7.84 -8.64
CA PHE A 126 6.29 -8.95 -7.98
C PHE A 126 7.28 -9.63 -8.93
N LEU A 127 6.83 -10.03 -10.12
CA LEU A 127 7.70 -10.68 -11.10
C LEU A 127 8.86 -9.77 -11.51
N ARG A 128 8.59 -8.49 -11.78
CA ARG A 128 9.62 -7.50 -12.15
C ARG A 128 10.70 -7.37 -11.06
N ILE A 129 10.31 -7.21 -9.79
CA ILE A 129 11.27 -7.08 -8.67
C ILE A 129 12.07 -8.38 -8.55
N ARG A 130 11.40 -9.54 -8.59
CA ARG A 130 12.03 -10.86 -8.47
C ARG A 130 13.03 -11.15 -9.60
N PHE A 131 12.79 -10.66 -10.82
CA PHE A 131 13.70 -10.89 -11.95
C PHE A 131 14.78 -9.81 -12.07
N ALA A 132 14.55 -8.59 -11.61
CA ALA A 132 15.57 -7.55 -11.55
C ALA A 132 16.74 -7.92 -10.62
N THR A 133 16.46 -8.64 -9.53
CA THR A 133 17.48 -9.16 -8.61
C THR A 133 18.24 -10.38 -9.15
N GLY A 134 17.79 -10.93 -10.29
CA GLY A 134 18.35 -12.14 -10.91
C GLY A 134 19.41 -11.88 -11.97
N THR A 135 19.80 -10.64 -12.24
CA THR A 135 20.86 -10.34 -13.22
C THR A 135 22.22 -10.71 -12.61
N PRO A 136 22.88 -11.80 -13.04
CA PRO A 136 24.25 -12.06 -12.62
C PRO A 136 25.10 -10.98 -13.29
N THR A 137 25.80 -10.20 -12.49
CA THR A 137 26.92 -9.39 -12.98
C THR A 137 27.96 -10.37 -13.53
N ALA A 138 27.87 -10.70 -14.80
CA ALA A 138 28.96 -11.29 -15.56
C ALA A 138 30.07 -10.23 -15.64
N ARG A 139 30.89 -10.16 -14.59
CA ARG A 139 32.12 -9.37 -14.58
C ARG A 139 33.21 -10.28 -15.14
N ARG A 140 33.54 -10.03 -16.41
CA ARG A 140 34.72 -10.51 -17.12
C ARG A 140 35.98 -10.34 -16.27
N ALA A 141 36.81 -11.39 -16.21
CA ALA A 141 38.27 -11.33 -16.20
C ALA A 141 38.78 -12.65 -16.77
#